data_AF-A0A7C5V8D8-F1
#
_entry.id   AF-A0A7C5V8D8-F1
#
_cell.length_a   1.000
_cell.length_b   1.000
_cell.length_c   1.000
_cell.angle_alpha   90.00
_cell.angle_beta   90.00
_cell.angle_gamma   90.00
#
_symmetry.space_group_name_H-M   'P 1'
#
loop_
_entity.id
_entity.type
_entity.pdbx_description
1 polymer ?
#
loop_
_entity_poly.entity_id
_entity_poly.type
_entity_poly.pdbx_seq_one_letter_code
_entity_poly.pdbx_strand_id
1 'polypeptide(L)'
;MRHENGDQPRAGRSGLGNPGGMSGNGMGEAATVVLIGNPNAGKSTLLNHLTGAGVLAEDKLFATLDPTTRQLVLPNKQKVLLTDTVGFIKKLPHTVIEAFKATLEEVHEADLLLHVVDLSHPNFAEQMRAVDTVVEELDAAGKQTVLVFNKIDRIGDPEIVRAHLARHPGAVAISAHTGEGFPDLFQELETRLASWRMRARYRIPVSESALLAEIHRAGHVLSLEYDGDVAVVQAHVPPELEGR
;
A
#
# COMPACT_ATOMS: atom_id res chain seq x y z
N MET A 1 -38.16 -26.37 -67.46
CA MET A 1 -38.32 -25.50 -66.26
C MET A 1 -36.93 -25.35 -65.67
N ARG A 2 -36.15 -24.30 -66.02
CA ARG A 2 -36.06 -22.98 -65.33
C ARG A 2 -35.68 -23.17 -63.84
N HIS A 3 -34.60 -22.69 -63.23
CA HIS A 3 -33.48 -21.74 -63.45
C HIS A 3 -32.29 -22.28 -62.59
N GLU A 4 -31.01 -22.32 -62.99
CA GLU A 4 -29.95 -21.29 -63.11
C GLU A 4 -29.59 -20.41 -61.87
N ASN A 5 -28.31 -20.53 -61.49
CA ASN A 5 -27.33 -19.52 -60.99
C ASN A 5 -27.27 -19.08 -59.52
N GLY A 6 -26.03 -19.03 -58.99
CA GLY A 6 -25.63 -18.19 -57.85
C GLY A 6 -24.33 -18.62 -57.13
N ASP A 7 -23.27 -17.83 -57.29
CA ASP A 7 -21.85 -18.03 -56.94
C ASP A 7 -21.45 -17.46 -55.54
N GLN A 8 -20.60 -18.20 -54.80
CA GLN A 8 -19.60 -17.88 -53.73
C GLN A 8 -19.81 -16.72 -52.67
N PRO A 9 -18.83 -16.39 -51.79
CA PRO A 9 -18.71 -16.86 -50.40
C PRO A 9 -18.73 -15.71 -49.34
N ARG A 10 -18.77 -16.00 -48.02
CA ARG A 10 -18.00 -15.31 -46.94
C ARG A 10 -18.52 -15.54 -45.50
N ALA A 11 -17.54 -15.37 -44.60
CA ALA A 11 -17.60 -14.86 -43.23
C ALA A 11 -17.75 -15.89 -42.09
N GLY A 12 -16.62 -16.04 -41.38
CA GLY A 12 -16.52 -16.79 -40.14
C GLY A 12 -17.36 -16.21 -39.02
N ARG A 13 -17.72 -17.09 -38.08
CA ARG A 13 -18.25 -16.71 -36.77
C ARG A 13 -17.23 -17.10 -35.72
N SER A 14 -16.68 -16.05 -35.13
CA SER A 14 -15.93 -15.98 -33.88
C SER A 14 -16.59 -16.79 -32.77
N GLY A 15 -15.76 -17.49 -32.01
CA GLY A 15 -16.14 -18.23 -30.82
C GLY A 15 -16.64 -17.33 -29.70
N LEU A 16 -17.69 -17.79 -29.04
CA LEU A 16 -18.02 -17.42 -27.67
C LEU A 16 -17.64 -18.63 -26.82
N GLY A 17 -16.42 -18.60 -26.30
CA GLY A 17 -15.93 -19.57 -25.33
C GLY A 17 -16.65 -19.38 -24.00
N ASN A 18 -17.24 -20.48 -23.55
CA ASN A 18 -17.87 -20.73 -22.27
C ASN A 18 -17.02 -20.20 -21.08
N PRO A 19 -17.56 -19.47 -20.09
CA PRO A 19 -16.84 -19.21 -18.85
C PRO A 19 -16.88 -20.49 -18.01
N GLY A 20 -15.86 -21.33 -18.20
CA GLY A 20 -15.65 -22.52 -17.39
C GLY A 20 -15.26 -22.16 -15.95
N GLY A 21 -15.94 -22.79 -15.00
CA GLY A 21 -15.34 -23.25 -13.76
C GLY A 21 -14.99 -22.20 -12.71
N MET A 22 -16.00 -21.71 -11.97
CA MET A 22 -15.79 -21.28 -10.59
C MET A 22 -15.54 -22.50 -9.71
N SER A 23 -14.30 -23.00 -9.74
CA SER A 23 -13.77 -23.95 -8.76
C SER A 23 -12.36 -23.51 -8.37
N GLY A 24 -12.29 -22.42 -7.62
CA GLY A 24 -11.11 -21.99 -6.91
C GLY A 24 -11.53 -21.55 -5.52
N ASN A 25 -11.12 -22.30 -4.49
CA ASN A 25 -11.15 -21.83 -3.12
C ASN A 25 -10.32 -20.53 -3.05
N GLY A 26 -10.96 -19.37 -3.13
CA GLY A 26 -10.32 -18.07 -3.03
C GLY A 26 -9.91 -17.76 -1.59
N MET A 27 -8.87 -18.41 -1.09
CA MET A 27 -7.98 -17.73 -0.16
C MET A 27 -7.28 -16.64 -0.98
N GLY A 28 -7.90 -15.46 -1.06
CA GLY A 28 -7.24 -14.29 -1.61
C GLY A 28 -5.92 -14.07 -0.86
N GLU A 29 -4.86 -13.78 -1.61
CA GLU A 29 -3.57 -13.37 -1.06
C GLU A 29 -3.81 -12.28 0.00
N ALA A 30 -3.20 -12.38 1.18
CA ALA A 30 -3.46 -11.40 2.23
C ALA A 30 -2.69 -10.11 1.90
N ALA A 31 -3.38 -8.96 1.88
CA ALA A 31 -2.74 -7.68 1.62
C ALA A 31 -1.62 -7.42 2.64
N THR A 32 -0.50 -6.90 2.15
CA THR A 32 0.72 -6.65 2.91
C THR A 32 0.82 -5.18 3.29
N VAL A 33 0.99 -4.92 4.58
CA VAL A 33 1.12 -3.58 5.15
C VAL A 33 2.47 -3.50 5.86
N VAL A 34 3.30 -2.56 5.46
CA VAL A 34 4.66 -2.42 6.00
C VAL A 34 4.77 -1.15 6.83
N LEU A 35 5.21 -1.29 8.08
CA LEU A 35 5.50 -0.17 8.95
C LEU A 35 6.85 0.42 8.58
N ILE A 36 6.90 1.72 8.30
CA ILE A 36 8.12 2.48 8.05
C ILE A 36 8.22 3.67 9.01
N GLY A 37 9.44 4.15 9.23
CA GLY A 37 9.68 5.26 10.15
C GLY A 37 11.00 5.13 10.91
N ASN A 38 11.44 6.22 11.52
CA ASN A 38 12.69 6.29 12.29
C ASN A 38 12.69 5.30 13.48
N PRO A 39 13.86 4.85 14.00
CA PRO A 39 13.88 4.11 15.26
C PRO A 39 13.17 4.86 16.38
N ASN A 40 12.55 4.12 17.28
CA ASN A 40 11.73 4.64 18.38
C ASN A 40 10.49 5.43 17.94
N ALA A 41 10.12 5.47 16.66
CA ALA A 41 8.84 6.05 16.23
C ALA A 41 7.62 5.29 16.82
N GLY A 42 7.82 4.05 17.28
CA GLY A 42 6.80 3.21 17.89
C GLY A 42 6.17 2.18 16.95
N LYS A 43 6.86 1.81 15.85
CA LYS A 43 6.41 0.77 14.90
C LYS A 43 6.18 -0.58 15.58
N SER A 44 7.16 -1.08 16.33
CA SER A 44 7.03 -2.35 17.06
C SER A 44 5.92 -2.30 18.11
N THR A 45 5.81 -1.20 18.85
CA THR A 45 4.70 -0.97 19.79
C THR A 45 3.35 -1.03 19.09
N LEU A 46 3.23 -0.40 17.92
CA LEU A 46 2.02 -0.42 17.11
C LEU A 46 1.70 -1.84 16.63
N LEU A 47 2.67 -2.56 16.07
CA LEU A 47 2.50 -3.95 15.63
C LEU A 47 2.01 -4.83 16.78
N ASN A 48 2.63 -4.73 17.95
CA ASN A 48 2.28 -5.54 19.12
C ASN A 48 0.87 -5.23 19.63
N HIS A 49 0.51 -3.95 19.71
CA HIS A 49 -0.82 -3.54 20.14
C HIS A 49 -1.89 -4.03 19.15
N LEU A 50 -1.68 -3.81 17.84
CA LEU A 50 -2.65 -4.22 16.81
C LEU A 50 -2.81 -5.74 16.73
N THR A 51 -1.75 -6.50 16.96
CA THR A 51 -1.77 -7.97 16.78
C THR A 51 -2.00 -8.74 18.08
N GLY A 52 -2.04 -8.06 19.23
CA GLY A 52 -2.15 -8.69 20.55
C GLY A 52 -0.93 -9.55 20.92
N ALA A 53 0.18 -9.42 20.20
CA ALA A 53 1.40 -10.18 20.44
C ALA A 53 2.27 -9.44 21.47
N GLY A 54 2.51 -10.08 22.62
CA GLY A 54 3.36 -9.56 23.69
C GLY A 54 4.86 -9.57 23.38
N VAL A 55 5.29 -8.99 22.26
CA VAL A 55 6.71 -8.66 22.07
C VAL A 55 6.98 -7.37 22.86
N LEU A 56 7.99 -7.40 23.72
CA LEU A 56 8.43 -6.20 24.44
C LEU A 56 8.97 -5.19 23.42
N ALA A 57 8.29 -4.05 23.28
CA ALA A 57 8.86 -2.91 22.56
C ALA A 57 9.93 -2.27 23.48
N GLU A 58 11.21 -2.50 23.19
CA GLU A 58 12.30 -1.86 23.92
C GLU A 58 12.67 -0.52 23.28
N ASP A 59 12.83 0.54 24.08
CA ASP A 59 13.32 1.87 23.64
C ASP A 59 14.85 1.81 23.37
N LYS A 60 15.27 1.05 22.36
CA LYS A 60 16.66 0.93 21.91
C LYS A 60 16.75 1.14 20.39
N LEU A 61 17.82 1.82 19.96
CA LEU A 61 18.22 1.84 18.56
C LEU A 61 18.44 0.39 18.09
N PHE A 62 17.85 0.02 16.94
CA PHE A 62 17.84 -1.35 16.40
C PHE A 62 17.02 -2.38 17.20
N ALA A 63 15.99 -1.96 17.94
CA ALA A 63 15.07 -2.89 18.61
C ALA A 63 14.45 -3.95 17.67
N THR A 64 14.30 -3.62 16.38
CA THR A 64 13.93 -4.55 15.31
C THR A 64 15.07 -4.59 14.29
N LEU A 65 15.79 -5.71 14.20
CA LEU A 65 16.85 -5.98 13.23
C LEU A 65 16.39 -6.91 12.09
N ASP A 66 15.50 -7.85 12.40
CA ASP A 66 14.83 -8.73 11.44
C ASP A 66 13.36 -8.28 11.29
N PRO A 67 12.81 -8.25 10.07
CA PRO A 67 11.41 -7.88 9.87
C PRO A 67 10.50 -8.87 10.62
N THR A 68 9.48 -8.35 11.29
CA THR A 68 8.50 -9.15 12.02
C THR A 68 7.14 -9.03 11.38
N THR A 69 6.69 -10.10 10.72
CA THR A 69 5.37 -10.17 10.09
C THR A 69 4.35 -10.85 11.00
N ARG A 70 3.16 -10.28 11.09
CA ARG A 70 2.02 -10.81 11.86
C ARG A 70 0.72 -10.60 11.11
N GLN A 71 -0.21 -11.55 11.25
CA GLN A 71 -1.55 -11.38 10.69
C GLN A 71 -2.38 -10.48 11.61
N LEU A 72 -2.94 -9.42 11.05
CA LEU A 72 -3.93 -8.55 11.68
C LEU A 72 -5.30 -8.83 11.04
N VAL A 73 -6.35 -8.88 11.85
CA VAL A 73 -7.74 -8.96 11.38
C VAL A 73 -8.39 -7.60 11.61
N LEU A 74 -8.73 -6.91 10.53
CA LEU A 74 -9.42 -5.62 10.57
C LEU A 74 -10.87 -5.77 11.05
N PRO A 75 -11.51 -4.69 11.55
CA PRO A 75 -12.92 -4.72 11.96
C PRO A 75 -13.87 -5.31 10.90
N ASN A 76 -13.65 -5.00 9.63
CA ASN A 76 -14.37 -5.55 8.48
C ASN A 76 -14.05 -7.03 8.15
N LYS A 77 -13.31 -7.74 9.01
CA LYS A 77 -12.87 -9.15 8.89
C LYS A 77 -11.84 -9.43 7.79
N GLN A 78 -11.32 -8.40 7.11
CA GLN A 78 -10.18 -8.55 6.21
C GLN A 78 -8.93 -8.97 7.00
N LYS A 79 -8.23 -9.98 6.49
CA LYS A 79 -6.91 -10.38 7.00
C LYS A 79 -5.84 -9.62 6.24
N VAL A 80 -4.90 -9.03 6.97
CA VAL A 80 -3.74 -8.32 6.42
C VAL A 80 -2.48 -8.83 7.10
N LEU A 81 -1.36 -8.84 6.38
CA LEU A 81 -0.04 -9.11 6.94
C LEU A 81 0.59 -7.78 7.30
N LEU A 82 0.81 -7.54 8.58
CA LEU A 82 1.47 -6.35 9.10
C LEU A 82 2.93 -6.68 9.41
N THR A 83 3.86 -5.97 8.79
CA THR A 83 5.30 -6.17 8.98
C THR A 83 5.96 -4.97 9.65
N ASP A 84 6.64 -5.21 10.78
CA ASP A 84 7.54 -4.24 11.39
C ASP A 84 8.93 -4.36 10.76
N THR A 85 9.48 -3.25 10.26
CA THR A 85 10.79 -3.21 9.60
C THR A 85 11.84 -2.53 10.48
N VAL A 86 13.10 -2.64 10.06
CA VAL A 86 14.20 -1.88 10.66
C VAL A 86 13.91 -0.39 10.54
N GLY A 87 14.05 0.34 11.64
CA GLY A 87 13.83 1.79 11.61
C GLY A 87 14.88 2.53 10.78
N PHE A 88 14.43 3.47 9.95
CA PHE A 88 15.31 4.25 9.07
C PHE A 88 15.98 5.38 9.84
N ILE A 89 17.30 5.32 10.00
CA ILE A 89 18.07 6.41 10.60
C ILE A 89 18.45 7.40 9.50
N LYS A 90 18.49 8.68 9.85
CA LYS A 90 19.02 9.76 9.02
C LYS A 90 20.35 9.35 8.37
N LYS A 91 20.41 9.39 7.03
CA LYS A 91 21.55 8.94 6.21
C LYS A 91 22.02 7.54 6.60
N LEU A 92 21.26 6.53 6.20
CA LEU A 92 21.80 5.18 6.18
C LEU A 92 23.02 5.19 5.24
N PRO A 93 24.21 4.73 5.70
CA PRO A 93 25.32 4.54 4.80
C PRO A 93 24.90 3.67 3.62
N HIS A 94 25.36 3.95 2.40
CA HIS A 94 25.02 3.13 1.22
C HIS A 94 25.29 1.64 1.45
N THR A 95 26.34 1.30 2.21
CA THR A 95 26.67 -0.07 2.59
C THR A 95 25.62 -0.73 3.49
N VAL A 96 24.93 0.04 4.32
CA VAL A 96 23.81 -0.43 5.15
C VAL A 96 22.59 -0.60 4.25
N ILE A 97 22.29 0.36 3.37
CA ILE A 97 21.19 0.20 2.39
C ILE A 97 21.40 -1.08 1.57
N GLU A 98 22.61 -1.33 1.06
CA GLU A 98 22.95 -2.56 0.33
C GLU A 98 22.82 -3.83 1.18
N ALA A 99 23.25 -3.80 2.44
CA ALA A 99 23.13 -4.94 3.35
C ALA A 99 21.67 -5.25 3.75
N PHE A 100 20.80 -4.23 3.71
CA PHE A 100 19.37 -4.35 4.02
C PHE A 100 18.49 -4.35 2.77
N LYS A 101 19.03 -4.27 1.54
CA LYS A 101 18.22 -4.27 0.31
C LYS A 101 17.24 -5.43 0.26
N ALA A 102 17.71 -6.65 0.58
CA ALA A 102 16.85 -7.83 0.61
C ALA A 102 15.76 -7.79 1.71
N THR A 103 16.01 -7.10 2.83
CA THR A 103 15.02 -6.90 3.91
C THR A 103 14.16 -5.66 3.71
N LEU A 104 14.52 -4.80 2.76
CA LEU A 104 13.77 -3.62 2.34
C LEU A 104 12.97 -3.85 1.05
N GLU A 105 13.20 -4.97 0.37
CA GLU A 105 12.35 -5.47 -0.72
C GLU A 105 10.88 -5.54 -0.30
N GLU A 106 10.62 -5.87 0.97
CA GLU A 106 9.26 -5.88 1.53
C GLU A 106 8.58 -4.50 1.44
N VAL A 107 9.34 -3.40 1.52
CA VAL A 107 8.81 -2.04 1.31
C VAL A 107 8.41 -1.87 -0.15
N HIS A 108 9.24 -2.34 -1.09
CA HIS A 108 8.98 -2.31 -2.53
C HIS A 108 7.84 -3.26 -2.98
N GLU A 109 7.54 -4.31 -2.23
CA GLU A 109 6.44 -5.24 -2.53
C GLU A 109 5.15 -4.94 -1.75
N ALA A 110 5.23 -4.14 -0.68
CA ALA A 110 4.08 -3.78 0.16
C ALA A 110 2.88 -3.19 -0.60
N ASP A 111 1.68 -3.66 -0.31
CA ASP A 111 0.45 -3.07 -0.84
C ASP A 111 0.14 -1.70 -0.21
N LEU A 112 0.62 -1.47 1.01
CA LEU A 112 0.45 -0.22 1.75
C LEU A 112 1.62 0.02 2.70
N LEU A 113 2.09 1.27 2.74
CA LEU A 113 3.05 1.73 3.74
C LEU A 113 2.33 2.48 4.86
N LEU A 114 2.65 2.17 6.11
CA LEU A 114 2.27 2.98 7.27
C LEU A 114 3.50 3.73 7.76
N HIS A 115 3.55 5.03 7.48
CA HIS A 115 4.65 5.88 7.91
C HIS A 115 4.41 6.38 9.33
N VAL A 116 5.01 5.69 10.30
CA VAL A 116 4.89 6.00 11.73
C VAL A 116 5.89 7.09 12.11
N VAL A 117 5.37 8.21 12.60
CA VAL A 117 6.16 9.39 12.99
C VAL A 117 5.90 9.70 14.47
N ASP A 118 6.96 9.82 15.27
CA ASP A 118 6.86 10.32 16.64
C ASP A 118 6.61 11.83 16.62
N LEU A 119 5.35 12.24 16.78
CA LEU A 119 4.97 13.66 16.74
C LEU A 119 5.52 14.45 17.95
N SER A 120 5.87 13.77 19.04
CA SER A 120 6.43 14.40 20.24
C SER A 120 7.92 14.76 20.09
N HIS A 121 8.58 14.22 19.05
CA HIS A 121 9.99 14.46 18.83
C HIS A 121 10.23 15.83 18.19
N PRO A 122 11.12 16.71 18.73
CA PRO A 122 11.30 18.07 18.20
C PRO A 122 11.74 18.11 16.73
N ASN A 123 12.44 17.07 16.27
CA ASN A 123 12.91 16.93 14.89
C ASN A 123 12.04 15.99 14.03
N PHE A 124 10.78 15.73 14.39
CA PHE A 124 9.93 14.77 13.65
C PHE A 124 9.84 15.09 12.15
N ALA A 125 9.76 16.37 11.78
CA ALA A 125 9.67 16.80 10.38
C ALA A 125 10.93 16.46 9.58
N GLU A 126 12.10 16.50 10.22
CA GLU A 126 13.34 16.07 9.57
C GLU A 126 13.43 14.54 9.46
N GLN A 127 12.98 13.82 10.49
CA GLN A 127 12.92 12.35 10.47
C GLN A 127 11.97 11.84 9.39
N MET A 128 10.80 12.48 9.26
CA MET A 128 9.81 12.18 8.22
C MET A 128 10.44 12.33 6.82
N ARG A 129 11.09 13.46 6.55
CA ARG A 129 11.80 13.67 5.26
C ARG A 129 12.90 12.65 5.02
N ALA A 130 13.64 12.25 6.06
CA ALA A 130 14.69 11.25 5.91
C ALA A 130 14.12 9.87 5.52
N VAL A 131 12.97 9.50 6.08
CA VAL A 131 12.26 8.27 5.70
C VAL A 131 11.76 8.38 4.26
N ASP A 132 11.18 9.52 3.86
CA ASP A 132 10.70 9.74 2.49
C ASP A 132 11.85 9.55 1.48
N THR A 133 13.04 10.11 1.75
CA THR A 133 14.23 9.90 0.90
C THR A 133 14.63 8.43 0.80
N VAL A 134 14.58 7.66 1.90
CA VAL A 134 14.91 6.22 1.85
C VAL A 134 13.86 5.45 1.04
N VAL A 135 12.59 5.79 1.15
CA VAL A 135 11.51 5.18 0.34
C VAL A 135 11.74 5.46 -1.15
N GLU A 136 12.18 6.66 -1.51
CA GLU A 136 12.57 7.00 -2.88
C GLU A 136 13.78 6.18 -3.36
N GLU A 137 14.82 6.03 -2.54
CA GLU A 137 16.02 5.25 -2.85
C GLU A 137 15.75 3.74 -3.02
N LEU A 138 14.63 3.25 -2.49
CA LEU A 138 14.16 1.86 -2.60
C LEU A 138 13.21 1.65 -3.78
N ASP A 139 13.09 2.61 -4.70
CA ASP A 139 12.14 2.57 -5.82
C ASP A 139 10.69 2.31 -5.37
N ALA A 140 10.35 2.72 -4.14
CA ALA A 140 9.01 2.60 -3.56
C ALA A 140 8.26 3.95 -3.58
N ALA A 141 8.76 4.92 -4.35
CA ALA A 141 8.10 6.20 -4.56
C ALA A 141 6.73 6.01 -5.22
N GLY A 142 5.71 6.73 -4.74
CA GLY A 142 4.35 6.66 -5.27
C GLY A 142 3.51 5.49 -4.72
N LYS A 143 4.06 4.67 -3.80
CA LYS A 143 3.27 3.71 -3.05
C LYS A 143 2.22 4.37 -2.20
N GLN A 144 1.09 3.70 -2.08
CA GLN A 144 0.03 4.11 -1.16
C GLN A 144 0.60 4.14 0.25
N THR A 145 0.57 5.33 0.88
CA THR A 145 1.17 5.57 2.18
C THR A 145 0.18 6.31 3.08
N VAL A 146 -0.02 5.81 4.29
CA VAL A 146 -0.77 6.50 5.35
C VAL A 146 0.23 7.04 6.35
N LEU A 147 0.17 8.34 6.59
CA LEU A 147 0.98 8.99 7.61
C LEU A 147 0.31 8.79 8.98
N VAL A 148 1.07 8.26 9.94
CA VAL A 148 0.59 7.94 11.29
C VAL A 148 1.39 8.76 12.30
N PHE A 149 0.80 9.85 12.78
CA PHE A 149 1.35 10.63 13.88
C PHE A 149 1.16 9.90 15.20
N ASN A 150 2.21 9.22 15.66
CA ASN A 150 2.22 8.45 16.89
C ASN A 150 2.65 9.29 18.10
N LYS A 151 2.40 8.74 19.29
CA LYS A 151 2.73 9.30 20.62
C LYS A 151 1.97 10.59 20.96
N ILE A 152 0.72 10.69 20.51
CA ILE A 152 -0.14 11.84 20.86
C ILE A 152 -0.38 11.97 22.38
N ASP A 153 -0.24 10.87 23.13
CA ASP A 153 -0.29 10.86 24.60
C ASP A 153 0.79 11.73 25.26
N ARG A 154 1.85 12.07 24.52
CA ARG A 154 2.94 12.95 24.98
C ARG A 154 2.76 14.41 24.57
N ILE A 155 1.73 14.73 23.82
CA ILE A 155 1.46 16.08 23.34
C ILE A 155 0.52 16.78 24.32
N GLY A 156 1.03 17.82 24.99
CA GLY A 156 0.26 18.55 26.00
C GLY A 156 -0.90 19.39 25.44
N ASP A 157 -0.81 19.81 24.17
CA ASP A 157 -1.83 20.63 23.51
C ASP A 157 -2.45 19.89 22.30
N PRO A 158 -3.72 19.45 22.38
CA PRO A 158 -4.41 18.78 21.29
C PRO A 158 -4.50 19.60 19.99
N GLU A 159 -4.40 20.94 20.05
CA GLU A 159 -4.40 21.77 18.84
C GLU A 159 -3.18 21.51 17.95
N ILE A 160 -2.05 21.08 18.54
CA ILE A 160 -0.86 20.71 17.77
C ILE A 160 -1.19 19.51 16.86
N VAL A 161 -1.83 18.48 17.43
CA VAL A 161 -2.24 17.29 16.67
C VAL A 161 -3.22 17.66 15.57
N ARG A 162 -4.26 18.45 15.90
CA ARG A 162 -5.26 18.93 14.92
C ARG A 162 -4.61 19.71 13.78
N ALA A 163 -3.68 20.61 14.08
CA ALA A 163 -2.99 21.41 13.07
C ALA A 163 -2.15 20.54 12.12
N HIS A 164 -1.56 19.45 12.60
CA HIS A 164 -0.84 18.50 11.76
C HIS A 164 -1.78 17.67 10.89
N LEU A 165 -2.87 17.15 11.43
CA LEU A 165 -3.89 16.44 10.64
C LEU A 165 -4.46 17.33 9.51
N ALA A 166 -4.73 18.61 9.80
CA ALA A 166 -5.22 19.55 8.80
C ALA A 166 -4.23 19.82 7.65
N ARG A 167 -2.92 19.72 7.91
CA ARG A 167 -1.86 19.91 6.90
C ARG A 167 -1.54 18.65 6.11
N HIS A 168 -1.95 17.49 6.61
CA HIS A 168 -1.68 16.19 6.01
C HIS A 168 -2.99 15.41 5.81
N PRO A 169 -3.75 15.73 4.75
CA PRO A 169 -5.00 15.02 4.46
C PRO A 169 -4.78 13.51 4.33
N GLY A 170 -5.62 12.71 5.00
CA GLY A 170 -5.48 11.25 5.05
C GLY A 170 -4.45 10.74 6.08
N ALA A 171 -3.81 11.63 6.84
CA ALA A 171 -3.04 11.22 8.01
C ALA A 171 -3.97 10.87 9.17
N VAL A 172 -3.49 10.00 10.06
CA VAL A 172 -4.15 9.66 11.32
C VAL A 172 -3.22 9.96 12.49
N ALA A 173 -3.79 10.21 13.66
CA ALA A 173 -3.03 10.47 14.87
C ALA A 173 -3.40 9.44 15.94
N ILE A 174 -2.38 8.81 16.53
CA ILE A 174 -2.58 7.69 17.46
C ILE A 174 -1.63 7.78 18.66
N SER A 175 -1.97 7.03 19.70
CA SER A 175 -0.99 6.53 20.64
C SER A 175 -0.93 5.01 20.54
N ALA A 176 0.16 4.49 19.96
CA ALA A 176 0.42 3.06 19.94
C ALA A 176 0.52 2.47 21.36
N HIS A 177 0.85 3.29 22.36
CA HIS A 177 0.94 2.86 23.76
C HIS A 177 -0.44 2.68 24.40
N THR A 178 -1.34 3.65 24.22
CA THR A 178 -2.65 3.64 24.90
C THR A 178 -3.77 3.05 24.05
N GLY A 179 -3.59 2.97 22.73
CA GLY A 179 -4.63 2.58 21.76
C GLY A 179 -5.52 3.74 21.30
N GLU A 180 -5.26 4.96 21.77
CA GLU A 180 -5.97 6.16 21.30
C GLU A 180 -5.79 6.35 19.79
N GLY A 181 -6.86 6.72 19.09
CA GLY A 181 -6.86 6.98 17.65
C GLY A 181 -6.94 5.72 16.76
N PHE A 182 -7.00 4.52 17.34
CA PHE A 182 -7.06 3.28 16.55
C PHE A 182 -8.32 3.13 15.68
N PRO A 183 -9.53 3.57 16.10
CA PRO A 183 -10.70 3.54 15.21
C PRO A 183 -10.45 4.26 13.88
N ASP A 184 -9.83 5.44 13.92
CA ASP A 184 -9.52 6.23 12.72
C ASP A 184 -8.44 5.55 11.87
N LEU A 185 -7.41 4.96 12.51
CA LEU A 185 -6.40 4.15 11.82
C LEU A 185 -7.04 2.95 11.09
N PHE A 186 -7.95 2.23 11.73
CA PHE A 186 -8.63 1.11 11.09
C PHE A 186 -9.49 1.57 9.92
N GLN A 187 -10.23 2.66 10.08
CA GLN A 187 -11.04 3.21 8.99
C GLN A 187 -10.18 3.60 7.77
N GLU A 188 -9.05 4.24 8.00
CA GLU A 188 -8.13 4.61 6.92
C GLU A 188 -7.51 3.36 6.27
N LEU A 189 -7.09 2.37 7.06
CA LEU A 189 -6.59 1.08 6.55
C LEU A 189 -7.64 0.37 5.68
N GLU A 190 -8.89 0.29 6.13
CA GLU A 190 -9.97 -0.33 5.37
C GLU A 190 -10.24 0.42 4.06
N THR A 191 -10.23 1.75 4.08
CA THR A 191 -10.41 2.59 2.88
C THR A 191 -9.29 2.35 1.86
N ARG A 192 -8.04 2.36 2.32
CA ARG A 192 -6.85 2.16 1.49
C ARG A 192 -6.71 0.74 0.96
N LEU A 193 -7.14 -0.25 1.72
CA LEU A 193 -7.07 -1.65 1.29
C LEU A 193 -8.32 -2.11 0.53
N ALA A 194 -9.38 -1.31 0.49
CA ALA A 194 -10.50 -1.53 -0.42
C ALA A 194 -10.07 -1.33 -1.88
N SER A 195 -9.26 -0.29 -2.18
CA SER A 195 -8.68 -0.09 -3.52
C SER A 195 -7.71 -1.22 -3.91
N TRP A 196 -7.04 -1.84 -2.92
CA TRP A 196 -6.18 -3.00 -3.16
C TRP A 196 -6.94 -4.20 -3.77
N ARG A 197 -8.19 -4.44 -3.34
CA ARG A 197 -9.01 -5.57 -3.83
C ARG A 197 -9.32 -5.51 -5.32
N MET A 198 -9.08 -4.38 -5.96
CA MET A 198 -9.23 -4.18 -7.41
C MET A 198 -7.87 -4.17 -8.13
N ARG A 199 -6.96 -5.07 -7.74
CA ARG A 199 -5.79 -5.37 -8.56
C ARG A 199 -6.26 -6.03 -9.85
N ALA A 200 -6.26 -5.28 -10.94
CA ALA A 200 -6.70 -5.77 -12.23
C ALA A 200 -5.64 -5.53 -13.29
N ARG A 201 -5.67 -6.40 -14.32
CA ARG A 201 -4.85 -6.27 -15.51
C ARG A 201 -5.72 -5.69 -16.61
N TYR A 202 -5.39 -4.47 -17.02
CA TYR A 202 -6.07 -3.75 -18.08
C TYR A 202 -5.26 -3.85 -19.37
N ARG A 203 -5.97 -3.99 -20.49
CA ARG A 203 -5.39 -3.84 -21.84
C ARG A 203 -6.02 -2.60 -22.43
N ILE A 204 -5.26 -1.52 -22.49
CA ILE A 204 -5.73 -0.18 -22.86
C ILE A 204 -5.09 0.16 -24.21
N PRO A 205 -5.86 0.40 -25.27
CA PRO A 205 -5.30 0.91 -26.52
C PRO A 205 -4.51 2.21 -26.27
N VAL A 206 -3.34 2.38 -26.88
CA VAL A 206 -2.50 3.57 -26.70
C VAL A 206 -3.24 4.85 -27.14
N SER A 207 -4.24 4.73 -28.01
CA SER A 207 -5.16 5.82 -28.37
C SER A 207 -6.00 6.34 -27.21
N GLU A 208 -6.20 5.55 -26.16
CA GLU A 208 -6.93 5.89 -24.94
C GLU A 208 -6.01 6.44 -23.83
N SER A 209 -5.10 7.32 -24.21
CA SER A 209 -4.11 7.92 -23.29
C SER A 209 -4.73 8.64 -22.08
N ALA A 210 -5.97 9.12 -22.21
CA ALA A 210 -6.71 9.73 -21.11
C ALA A 210 -7.04 8.74 -19.99
N LEU A 211 -7.42 7.49 -20.34
CA LEU A 211 -7.72 6.45 -19.36
C LEU A 211 -6.44 5.97 -18.66
N LEU A 212 -5.35 5.83 -19.42
CA LEU A 212 -4.04 5.51 -18.86
C LEU A 212 -3.58 6.58 -17.85
N ALA A 213 -3.72 7.87 -18.20
CA ALA A 213 -3.42 8.99 -17.31
C ALA A 213 -4.32 9.01 -16.06
N GLU A 214 -5.59 8.64 -16.18
CA GLU A 214 -6.52 8.56 -15.06
C GLU A 214 -6.13 7.43 -14.09
N ILE A 215 -5.72 6.25 -14.61
CA ILE A 215 -5.20 5.16 -13.78
C ILE A 215 -3.89 5.55 -13.10
N HIS A 216 -3.00 6.30 -13.77
CA HIS A 216 -1.79 6.83 -13.13
C HIS A 216 -2.09 7.87 -12.04
N ARG A 217 -3.16 8.64 -12.19
CA ARG A 217 -3.51 9.73 -11.26
C ARG A 217 -4.30 9.23 -10.05
N ALA A 218 -5.24 8.33 -10.26
CA ALA A 218 -6.20 7.88 -9.25
C ALA A 218 -5.96 6.44 -8.79
N GLY A 219 -5.31 5.62 -9.62
CA GLY A 219 -4.85 4.29 -9.26
C GLY A 219 -3.37 4.25 -8.90
N HIS A 220 -2.90 3.05 -8.58
CA HIS A 220 -1.49 2.75 -8.36
C HIS A 220 -1.03 1.70 -9.38
N VAL A 221 -0.21 2.11 -10.34
CA VAL A 221 0.31 1.25 -11.40
C VAL A 221 1.46 0.40 -10.85
N LEU A 222 1.25 -0.92 -10.85
CA LEU A 222 2.24 -1.92 -10.45
C LEU A 222 3.17 -2.27 -11.62
N SER A 223 2.62 -2.35 -12.83
CA SER A 223 3.40 -2.59 -14.04
C SER A 223 2.70 -2.00 -15.25
N LEU A 224 3.52 -1.57 -16.22
CA LEU A 224 3.07 -1.08 -17.51
C LEU A 224 4.01 -1.63 -18.59
N GLU A 225 3.45 -2.44 -19.47
CA GLU A 225 4.15 -2.98 -20.64
C GLU A 225 3.43 -2.53 -21.92
N TYR A 226 4.16 -2.40 -23.02
CA TYR A 226 3.58 -2.08 -24.32
C TYR A 226 3.66 -3.30 -25.23
N ASP A 227 2.50 -3.75 -25.71
CA ASP A 227 2.32 -4.84 -26.66
C ASP A 227 1.70 -4.25 -27.94
N GLY A 228 2.57 -3.76 -28.84
CA GLY A 228 2.15 -3.05 -30.04
C GLY A 228 1.46 -1.71 -29.73
N ASP A 229 0.20 -1.60 -30.10
CA ASP A 229 -0.67 -0.43 -29.85
C ASP A 229 -1.52 -0.58 -28.59
N VAL A 230 -1.18 -1.53 -27.71
CA VAL A 230 -1.88 -1.77 -26.44
C VAL A 230 -0.93 -1.64 -25.27
N ALA A 231 -1.28 -0.80 -24.31
CA ALA A 231 -0.69 -0.75 -22.97
C ALA A 231 -1.31 -1.83 -22.09
N VAL A 232 -0.49 -2.77 -21.62
CA VAL A 232 -0.87 -3.78 -20.62
C VAL A 232 -0.50 -3.22 -19.25
N VAL A 233 -1.52 -2.80 -18.50
CA VAL A 233 -1.35 -2.16 -17.19
C VAL A 233 -1.81 -3.11 -16.11
N GLN A 234 -0.95 -3.40 -15.13
CA GLN A 234 -1.40 -3.98 -13.87
C GLN A 234 -1.47 -2.85 -12.84
N ALA A 235 -2.64 -2.61 -12.27
CA ALA A 235 -2.84 -1.52 -11.32
C ALA A 235 -3.84 -1.89 -10.25
N HIS A 236 -3.70 -1.25 -9.09
CA HIS A 236 -4.80 -1.08 -8.14
C HIS A 236 -5.61 0.12 -8.57
N VAL A 237 -6.91 -0.08 -8.77
CA VAL A 237 -7.81 0.97 -9.24
C VAL A 237 -8.88 1.19 -8.16
N PRO A 238 -9.19 2.43 -7.78
CA PRO A 238 -10.28 2.68 -6.84
C PRO A 238 -11.64 2.19 -7.37
N PRO A 239 -12.58 1.78 -6.51
CA PRO A 239 -13.94 1.36 -6.89
C PRO A 239 -14.67 2.35 -7.80
N GLU A 240 -14.37 3.64 -7.70
CA GLU A 240 -14.99 4.71 -8.49
C GLU A 240 -14.59 4.66 -9.98
N LEU A 241 -13.50 3.97 -10.30
CA LEU A 241 -13.04 3.74 -11.66
C LEU A 241 -13.44 2.36 -12.20
N GLU A 242 -14.12 1.52 -11.40
CA GLU A 242 -14.61 0.22 -11.83
C GLU A 242 -15.80 0.38 -12.81
N GLY A 243 -15.68 -0.17 -14.02
CA GLY A 243 -16.79 -0.26 -15.00
C GLY A 243 -16.94 0.94 -15.96
N ARG A 244 -15.97 1.85 -16.01
CA ARG A 244 -15.83 2.89 -17.06
C ARG A 244 -14.99 2.37 -18.21
#